data_AF-A0A8J3XST3-F1
#
_entry.id   AF-A0A8J3XST3-F1
#
_cell.length_a   1.000
_cell.length_b   1.000
_cell.length_c   1.000
_cell.angle_alpha   90.00
_cell.angle_beta   90.00
_cell.angle_gamma   90.00
#
_symmetry.space_group_name_H-M   'P 1'
#
loop_
_entity.id
_entity.type
_entity.pdbx_description
1 polymer ?
#
loop_
_entity_poly.entity_id
_entity_poly.type
_entity_poly.pdbx_seq_one_letter_code
_entity_poly.pdbx_strand_id
1 'polypeptide(L)'
;MDVEELDSLSAKELHDRAVHYAVRHGDFGFLWDLLKLIPAAEAASGNSDETANDLSRVSALLSDAMAAGEGELGDALRPVYVDYLSKHPDA
;
A
#
# COMPACT_ATOMS: atom_id res chain seq x y z
N MET A 1 12.76 -20.86 5.98
CA MET A 1 12.36 -20.35 7.29
C MET A 1 11.01 -20.92 7.57
N ASP A 2 10.90 -21.61 8.69
CA ASP A 2 9.66 -22.26 9.11
C ASP A 2 8.82 -21.27 9.93
N VAL A 3 7.52 -21.55 10.09
CA VAL A 3 6.58 -20.60 10.73
C VAL A 3 6.98 -20.33 12.19
N GLU A 4 7.47 -21.36 12.88
CA GLU A 4 7.94 -21.26 14.26
C GLU A 4 9.18 -20.34 14.39
N GLU A 5 10.02 -20.29 13.36
CA GLU A 5 11.19 -19.42 13.33
C GLU A 5 10.77 -17.96 13.15
N LEU A 6 9.73 -17.71 12.33
CA LEU A 6 9.13 -16.39 12.15
C LEU A 6 8.42 -15.89 13.41
N ASP A 7 7.70 -16.76 14.12
CA ASP A 7 6.93 -16.39 15.32
C ASP A 7 7.82 -15.98 16.50
N SER A 8 9.10 -16.38 16.47
CA SER A 8 10.12 -15.96 17.44
C SER A 8 10.66 -14.54 17.21
N LEU A 9 10.39 -13.93 16.05
CA LEU A 9 10.91 -12.63 15.67
C LEU A 9 10.10 -11.49 16.28
N SER A 10 10.76 -10.36 16.49
CA SER A 10 10.07 -9.14 16.89
C SER A 10 9.16 -8.62 15.76
N ALA A 11 8.08 -7.92 16.11
CA ALA A 11 7.18 -7.29 15.14
C ALA A 11 7.91 -6.36 14.15
N LYS A 12 8.94 -5.65 14.63
CA LYS A 12 9.79 -4.79 13.79
C LYS A 12 10.58 -5.62 12.76
N GLU A 13 11.18 -6.72 13.18
CA GLU A 13 11.95 -7.60 12.31
C GLU A 13 11.05 -8.26 11.24
N LEU A 14 9.84 -8.67 11.63
CA LEU A 14 8.84 -9.20 10.71
C LEU A 14 8.41 -8.13 9.68
N HIS A 15 8.14 -6.91 10.13
CA HIS A 15 7.80 -5.78 9.27
C HIS A 15 8.92 -5.48 8.27
N ASP A 16 10.15 -5.28 8.74
CA ASP A 16 11.29 -4.93 7.90
C ASP A 16 11.53 -5.99 6.82
N ARG A 17 11.45 -7.28 7.19
CA ARG A 17 11.61 -8.40 6.24
C ARG A 17 10.47 -8.47 5.23
N ALA A 18 9.22 -8.35 5.68
CA ALA A 18 8.05 -8.43 4.80
C ALA A 18 8.01 -7.26 3.79
N VAL A 19 8.25 -6.03 4.26
CA VAL A 19 8.30 -4.84 3.40
C VAL A 19 9.49 -4.91 2.43
N HIS A 20 10.68 -5.27 2.91
CA HIS A 20 11.85 -5.41 2.04
C HIS A 20 11.63 -6.43 0.92
N TYR A 21 11.03 -7.58 1.26
CA TYR A 21 10.70 -8.60 0.28
C TYR A 21 9.68 -8.09 -0.75
N ALA A 22 8.58 -7.48 -0.30
CA ALA A 22 7.53 -6.98 -1.17
C ALA A 22 8.03 -5.88 -2.13
N VAL A 23 8.84 -4.93 -1.64
CA VAL A 23 9.45 -3.88 -2.49
C VAL A 23 10.39 -4.48 -3.53
N ARG A 24 11.24 -5.45 -3.14
CA ARG A 24 12.19 -6.08 -4.04
C ARG A 24 11.52 -6.87 -5.17
N HIS A 25 10.33 -7.42 -4.92
CA HIS A 25 9.60 -8.26 -5.88
C HIS A 25 8.43 -7.53 -6.55
N GLY A 26 8.20 -6.26 -6.23
CA GLY A 26 7.10 -5.48 -6.80
C GLY A 26 5.71 -5.93 -6.34
N ASP A 27 5.59 -6.48 -5.14
CA ASP A 27 4.30 -6.91 -4.57
C ASP A 27 3.53 -5.71 -3.99
N PHE A 28 3.01 -4.88 -4.89
CA PHE A 28 2.23 -3.70 -4.53
C PHE A 28 0.91 -4.07 -3.86
N GLY A 29 0.35 -5.26 -4.13
CA GLY A 29 -0.87 -5.76 -3.49
C GLY A 29 -0.68 -5.97 -1.99
N PHE A 30 0.39 -6.66 -1.59
CA PHE A 30 0.73 -6.84 -0.18
C PHE A 30 0.97 -5.49 0.54
N LEU A 31 1.78 -4.61 -0.06
CA LEU A 31 2.08 -3.29 0.52
C LEU A 31 0.81 -2.47 0.71
N TRP A 32 -0.12 -2.62 -0.24
CA TRP A 32 -1.38 -1.94 -0.21
C TRP A 32 -2.33 -2.44 0.87
N ASP A 33 -2.44 -3.76 1.02
CA ASP A 33 -3.25 -4.36 2.08
C ASP A 33 -2.65 -4.10 3.46
N LEU A 34 -1.31 -4.06 3.58
CA LEU A 34 -0.63 -3.64 4.81
C LEU A 34 -1.03 -2.22 5.22
N LEU A 35 -1.06 -1.26 4.29
CA LEU A 35 -1.45 0.13 4.58
C LEU A 35 -2.90 0.23 5.06
N LYS A 36 -3.83 -0.51 4.46
CA LYS A 36 -5.25 -0.54 4.87
C LYS A 36 -5.47 -1.10 6.28
N LEU A 37 -4.57 -1.94 6.77
CA LEU A 37 -4.68 -2.57 8.09
C LEU A 37 -4.20 -1.66 9.23
N ILE A 38 -3.35 -0.67 8.94
CA ILE A 38 -2.79 0.24 9.96
C ILE A 38 -3.89 0.97 10.76
N PRO A 39 -4.92 1.56 10.14
CA PRO A 39 -5.98 2.27 10.90
C PRO A 39 -6.70 1.36 11.90
N ALA A 40 -6.99 0.12 11.51
CA ALA A 40 -7.64 -0.86 12.40
C ALA A 40 -6.71 -1.26 13.57
N ALA A 41 -5.40 -1.40 13.29
CA ALA A 41 -4.40 -1.69 14.31
C ALA A 41 -4.19 -0.52 15.30
N GLU A 42 -4.18 0.72 14.81
CA GLU A 42 -4.08 1.93 15.62
C GLU A 42 -5.30 2.12 16.52
N ALA A 43 -6.51 1.94 15.98
CA ALA A 43 -7.76 2.00 16.73
C ALA A 43 -7.80 0.93 17.84
N ALA A 44 -7.31 -0.28 17.56
CA ALA A 44 -7.21 -1.35 18.56
C ALA A 44 -6.16 -1.06 19.64
N SER A 45 -5.11 -0.30 19.31
CA SER A 45 -4.05 0.10 20.25
C SER A 45 -4.42 1.30 21.14
N GLY A 46 -5.58 1.94 20.94
CA GLY A 46 -6.01 3.12 21.70
C GLY A 46 -5.27 4.41 21.34
N ASN A 47 -4.57 4.45 20.20
CA ASN A 47 -3.90 5.65 19.66
C ASN A 47 -4.79 6.37 18.64
N SER A 48 -6.06 6.58 19.01
CA SER A 48 -7.02 7.41 18.30
C SER A 48 -6.76 8.84 18.77
N ASP A 49 -6.42 9.83 17.94
CA ASP A 49 -7.50 10.61 17.33
C ASP A 49 -7.03 11.54 16.19
N GLU A 50 -5.72 11.69 15.93
CA GLU A 50 -5.23 12.70 14.96
C GLU A 50 -4.38 12.09 13.83
N THR A 51 -3.37 11.27 14.15
CA THR A 51 -2.46 10.68 13.14
C THR A 51 -3.13 9.57 12.31
N ALA A 52 -3.98 8.76 12.94
CA ALA A 52 -4.68 7.66 12.30
C ALA A 52 -5.67 8.13 11.22
N ASN A 53 -6.32 9.27 11.46
CA ASN A 53 -7.31 9.84 10.53
C ASN A 53 -6.62 10.38 9.27
N ASP A 54 -5.50 11.09 9.44
CA ASP A 54 -4.71 11.60 8.32
C ASP A 54 -4.12 10.46 7.46
N LEU A 55 -3.58 9.40 8.08
CA LEU A 55 -3.04 8.26 7.33
C LEU A 55 -4.15 7.47 6.60
N SER A 56 -5.31 7.29 7.24
CA SER A 56 -6.49 6.68 6.62
C SER A 56 -6.97 7.49 5.41
N ARG A 57 -7.00 8.81 5.53
CA ARG A 57 -7.40 9.72 4.45
C ARG A 57 -6.44 9.69 3.28
N VAL A 58 -5.12 9.70 3.54
CA VAL A 58 -4.10 9.57 2.49
C VAL A 58 -4.19 8.21 1.81
N SER A 59 -4.44 7.14 2.58
CA SER A 59 -4.63 5.80 2.03
C SER A 59 -5.90 5.72 1.19
N ALA A 60 -7.02 6.29 1.62
CA ALA A 60 -8.24 6.35 0.79
C ALA A 60 -7.98 7.07 -0.54
N LEU A 61 -7.27 8.21 -0.53
CA LEU A 61 -6.92 8.94 -1.75
C LEU A 61 -6.01 8.13 -2.69
N LEU A 62 -5.05 7.39 -2.13
CA LEU A 62 -4.20 6.49 -2.93
C LEU A 62 -5.00 5.31 -3.50
N SER A 63 -6.04 4.85 -2.78
CA SER A 63 -6.95 3.79 -3.18
C SER A 63 -7.74 4.22 -4.40
N ASP A 64 -8.34 5.39 -4.29
CA ASP A 64 -9.14 6.01 -5.32
C ASP A 64 -8.29 6.29 -6.56
N ALA A 65 -7.04 6.74 -6.37
CA ALA A 65 -6.09 6.95 -7.47
C ALA A 65 -5.68 5.64 -8.18
N MET A 66 -5.56 4.52 -7.47
CA MET A 66 -5.26 3.22 -8.07
C MET A 66 -6.49 2.57 -8.73
N ALA A 67 -7.68 2.77 -8.14
CA ALA A 67 -8.95 2.36 -8.72
C ALA A 67 -9.42 3.28 -9.86
N ALA A 68 -8.81 4.47 -10.00
CA ALA A 68 -9.14 5.45 -11.04
C ALA A 68 -8.88 4.96 -12.46
N GLY A 69 -8.27 3.78 -12.66
CA GLY A 69 -8.18 3.13 -13.97
C GLY A 69 -9.50 2.53 -14.48
N GLU A 70 -10.54 2.48 -13.64
CA GLU A 70 -11.85 1.89 -13.97
C GLU A 70 -12.93 2.96 -14.20
N GLY A 71 -13.84 2.72 -15.15
CA GLY A 71 -14.98 3.61 -15.43
C GLY A 71 -14.63 4.94 -16.10
N GLU A 72 -15.54 5.92 -16.01
CA GLU A 72 -15.45 7.22 -16.70
C GLU A 72 -14.22 8.05 -16.30
N LEU A 73 -13.72 7.84 -15.07
CA LEU A 73 -12.50 8.46 -14.57
C LEU A 73 -11.24 7.87 -15.24
N GLY A 74 -11.19 6.55 -15.44
CA GLY A 74 -10.10 5.89 -16.16
C GLY A 74 -10.00 6.31 -17.62
N ASP A 75 -11.15 6.49 -18.26
CA ASP A 75 -11.22 7.04 -19.61
C ASP A 75 -10.73 8.49 -19.67
N ALA A 76 -11.06 9.32 -18.67
CA ALA A 76 -10.58 10.70 -18.58
C ALA A 76 -9.06 10.79 -18.34
N LEU A 77 -8.48 9.81 -17.66
CA LEU A 77 -7.04 9.75 -17.35
C LEU A 77 -6.19 9.11 -18.45
N ARG A 78 -6.80 8.50 -19.48
CA ARG A 78 -6.08 7.90 -20.63
C ARG A 78 -4.96 8.77 -21.21
N PRO A 79 -5.13 10.09 -21.45
CA PRO A 79 -4.07 10.92 -22.01
C PRO A 79 -2.82 10.99 -21.13
N VAL A 80 -2.99 10.94 -19.80
CA VAL A 80 -1.89 10.97 -18.82
C VAL A 80 -1.13 9.65 -18.85
N TYR A 81 -1.84 8.52 -18.89
CA TYR A 81 -1.21 7.20 -19.00
C TYR A 81 -0.42 7.03 -20.31
N VAL A 82 -0.98 7.50 -21.43
CA VAL A 82 -0.30 7.46 -22.74
C VAL A 82 0.97 8.31 -22.74
N ASP A 83 0.91 9.54 -22.20
CA ASP A 83 2.08 10.40 -22.09
C ASP A 83 3.17 9.76 -21.21
N TYR A 84 2.79 9.18 -20.07
CA TYR A 84 3.72 8.52 -19.17
C TYR A 84 4.42 7.31 -19.81
N LEU A 85 3.66 6.40 -20.41
CA LEU A 85 4.21 5.19 -21.06
C LEU A 85 5.03 5.53 -22.31
N SER A 86 4.69 6.59 -23.04
CA SER A 86 5.51 7.05 -24.17
C SER A 86 6.92 7.49 -23.76
N LYS A 87 7.09 7.91 -22.51
CA LYS A 87 8.38 8.33 -21.91
C LYS A 87 9.08 7.18 -21.19
N HIS A 88 8.38 6.08 -20.94
CA HIS A 88 8.87 4.91 -20.19
C HIS A 88 8.49 3.63 -20.96
N PRO A 89 9.14 3.37 -22.11
CA PRO A 89 8.78 2.26 -23.00
C PRO A 89 9.05 0.86 -22.42
N ASP A 90 9.76 0.79 -21.28
CA ASP A 90 10.11 -0.45 -20.58
C ASP A 90 9.17 -0.76 -19.40
N ALA A 91 8.12 0.07 -19.20
CA ALA A 91 7.14 -0.06 -18.12
C ALA A 91 6.15 -1.22 -18.34
#